data_AF-A0A5C3QF80-F1
#
_entry.id   AF-A0A5C3QF80-F1
#
_cell.length_a   1.000
_cell.length_b   1.000
_cell.length_c   1.000
_cell.angle_alpha   90.00
_cell.angle_beta   90.00
_cell.angle_gamma   90.00
#
_symmetry.space_group_name_H-M   'P 1'
#
loop_
_entity.id
_entity.type
_entity.pdbx_description
1 polymer ?
#
loop_
_entity_poly.entity_id
_entity_poly.type
_entity_poly.pdbx_seq_one_letter_code
_entity_poly.pdbx_strand_id
1 'polypeptide(L)'
;MHKTFVDYLSSTSAGRFHIRMHEAHHSAFIHCYKNMKSSLHFNMGSIRSSYDLDEENPGLYDRVKAEISQQSKYAYQHWATHLAAPGNIALDDLPSARYGQTCSSLLRDFLWLKVLFWMETMNLLRQDCRNAIGLAKLWAEWINVRFLEHTPSCLFQSDTLLRG
;
A
#
# COMPACT_ATOMS: atom_id res chain seq x y z
N MET A 1 16.87 -11.85 9.13
CA MET A 1 16.99 -12.80 8.00
C MET A 1 18.17 -12.37 7.15
N HIS A 2 19.06 -13.29 6.76
CA HIS A 2 20.21 -12.95 5.93
C HIS A 2 19.79 -12.80 4.45
N LYS A 3 20.31 -11.81 3.73
CA LYS A 3 19.90 -11.49 2.36
C LYS A 3 20.00 -12.71 1.42
N THR A 4 21.07 -13.49 1.54
CA THR A 4 21.27 -14.68 0.69
C THR A 4 20.19 -15.75 0.89
N PHE A 5 19.56 -15.82 2.06
CA PHE A 5 18.47 -16.76 2.31
C PHE A 5 17.19 -16.35 1.58
N VAL A 6 16.87 -15.06 1.60
CA VAL A 6 15.73 -14.51 0.84
C VAL A 6 15.99 -14.67 -0.66
N ASP A 7 17.20 -14.36 -1.13
CA ASP A 7 17.58 -14.53 -2.53
C ASP A 7 17.48 -16.01 -2.96
N TYR A 8 17.89 -16.96 -2.10
CA TYR A 8 17.73 -18.39 -2.34
C TYR A 8 16.25 -18.79 -2.47
N LEU A 9 15.40 -18.42 -1.51
CA LEU A 9 13.96 -18.75 -1.54
C LEU A 9 13.23 -18.11 -2.73
N SER A 10 13.70 -16.97 -3.21
CA SER A 10 13.17 -16.30 -4.40
C SER A 10 13.63 -16.96 -5.70
N SER A 11 14.68 -17.78 -5.65
CA SER A 11 15.23 -18.45 -6.84
C SER A 11 14.48 -19.74 -7.14
N THR A 12 14.47 -20.14 -8.41
CA THR A 12 13.93 -21.45 -8.84
C THR A 12 14.72 -22.62 -8.26
N SER A 13 15.98 -22.39 -7.83
CA SER A 13 16.84 -23.40 -7.20
C SER A 13 16.35 -23.89 -5.83
N ALA A 14 15.43 -23.15 -5.19
CA ALA A 14 14.80 -23.57 -3.94
C ALA A 14 13.79 -24.72 -4.11
N GLY A 15 13.46 -25.11 -5.34
CA GLY A 15 12.56 -26.22 -5.64
C GLY A 15 11.20 -26.05 -4.96
N ARG A 16 10.83 -27.00 -4.09
CA ARG A 16 9.56 -26.95 -3.33
C ARG A 16 9.44 -25.77 -2.35
N PHE A 17 10.55 -25.12 -2.02
CA PHE A 17 10.58 -23.96 -1.11
C PHE A 17 10.60 -22.63 -1.87
N HIS A 18 10.47 -22.66 -3.20
CA HIS A 18 10.43 -21.46 -4.02
C HIS A 18 9.22 -20.59 -3.66
N ILE A 19 9.48 -19.32 -3.34
CA ILE A 19 8.47 -18.31 -3.05
C ILE A 19 8.35 -17.38 -4.24
N ARG A 20 7.14 -17.32 -4.80
CA ARG A 20 6.78 -16.32 -5.80
C ARG A 20 6.63 -14.97 -5.12
N MET A 21 7.63 -14.11 -5.27
CA MET A 21 7.70 -12.86 -4.53
C MET A 21 6.52 -11.94 -4.84
N HIS A 22 6.09 -11.86 -6.10
CA HIS A 22 4.87 -11.12 -6.46
C HIS A 22 3.63 -11.56 -5.66
N GLU A 23 3.39 -12.87 -5.53
CA GLU A 23 2.22 -13.39 -4.80
C GLU A 23 2.34 -13.12 -3.29
N ALA A 24 3.55 -13.23 -2.74
CA ALA A 24 3.84 -12.91 -1.35
C ALA A 24 3.61 -11.42 -1.04
N HIS A 25 4.14 -10.51 -1.88
CA HIS A 25 3.92 -9.08 -1.75
C HIS A 25 2.43 -8.72 -1.92
N HIS A 26 1.72 -9.36 -2.86
CA HIS A 26 0.27 -9.17 -3.01
C HIS A 26 -0.49 -9.51 -1.73
N SER A 27 -0.22 -10.70 -1.19
CA SER A 27 -0.85 -11.16 0.04
C SER A 27 -0.54 -10.21 1.19
N ALA A 28 0.72 -9.80 1.34
CA ALA A 28 1.14 -8.89 2.40
C ALA A 28 0.44 -7.52 2.29
N PHE A 29 0.32 -6.95 1.09
CA PHE A 29 -0.41 -5.70 0.86
C PHE A 29 -1.88 -5.83 1.28
N ILE A 30 -2.57 -6.91 0.87
CA ILE A 30 -3.97 -7.15 1.25
C ILE A 30 -4.11 -7.26 2.78
N HIS A 31 -3.21 -7.98 3.45
CA HIS A 31 -3.27 -8.11 4.90
C HIS A 31 -3.01 -6.79 5.62
N CYS A 32 -2.02 -6.01 5.16
CA CYS A 32 -1.76 -4.68 5.71
C CYS A 32 -2.97 -3.77 5.53
N TYR A 33 -3.54 -3.74 4.33
CA TYR A 33 -4.74 -2.97 4.04
C TYR A 33 -5.93 -3.39 4.92
N LYS A 34 -6.20 -4.69 5.06
CA LYS A 34 -7.30 -5.18 5.91
C LYS A 34 -7.12 -4.75 7.36
N ASN A 35 -5.91 -4.87 7.89
CA ASN A 35 -5.58 -4.41 9.23
C ASN A 35 -5.84 -2.90 9.36
N MET A 36 -5.27 -2.10 8.46
CA MET A 36 -5.48 -0.65 8.44
C MET A 36 -6.94 -0.25 8.33
N LYS A 37 -7.71 -0.93 7.49
CA LYS A 37 -9.13 -0.66 7.29
C LYS A 37 -9.93 -0.86 8.58
N SER A 38 -9.61 -1.89 9.36
CA SER A 38 -10.30 -2.21 10.61
C SER A 38 -9.79 -1.41 11.81
N SER A 39 -8.49 -1.10 11.85
CA SER A 39 -7.85 -0.52 13.04
C SER A 39 -7.81 1.01 13.02
N LEU A 40 -7.66 1.63 11.84
CA LEU A 40 -7.61 3.09 11.73
C LEU A 40 -9.01 3.68 11.88
N HIS A 41 -9.12 4.68 12.73
CA HIS A 41 -10.35 5.39 13.00
C HIS A 41 -10.03 6.85 13.33
N PHE A 42 -11.07 7.69 13.40
CA PHE A 42 -10.90 9.08 13.79
C PHE A 42 -10.36 9.19 15.22
N ASN A 43 -9.46 10.13 15.47
CA ASN A 43 -8.88 10.42 16.78
C ASN A 43 -8.12 9.21 17.36
N MET A 44 -7.11 8.76 16.61
CA MET A 44 -6.26 7.62 17.00
C MET A 44 -5.55 7.84 18.34
N GLY A 45 -5.35 9.10 18.74
CA GLY A 45 -4.75 9.47 20.01
C GLY A 45 -5.72 9.56 21.19
N SER A 46 -7.03 9.37 20.97
CA SER A 46 -8.08 9.69 21.95
C SER A 46 -7.86 11.06 22.61
N ILE A 47 -7.45 12.04 21.80
CA ILE A 47 -7.16 13.40 22.21
C ILE A 47 -8.49 14.08 22.56
N ARG A 48 -8.50 14.79 23.70
CA ARG A 48 -9.71 15.41 24.25
C ARG A 48 -10.12 16.69 23.51
N SER A 49 -9.14 17.42 22.99
CA SER A 49 -9.29 18.71 22.35
C SER A 49 -8.32 18.80 21.18
N SER A 50 -8.80 19.22 20.01
CA SER A 50 -7.96 19.53 18.86
C SER A 50 -7.32 20.92 18.93
N TYR A 51 -7.59 21.68 20.00
CA TYR A 51 -7.01 23.01 20.21
C TYR A 51 -5.67 22.98 20.94
N ASP A 52 -5.38 21.90 21.66
CA ASP A 52 -4.14 21.72 22.39
C ASP A 52 -3.11 21.02 21.49
N LEU A 53 -1.83 21.36 21.65
CA LEU A 53 -0.78 20.67 20.93
C LEU A 53 -0.63 19.23 21.47
N ASP A 54 -0.27 18.28 20.59
CA ASP A 54 0.02 16.91 21.00
C ASP A 54 1.08 16.84 22.13
N GLU A 55 2.03 17.77 22.13
CA GLU A 55 3.10 17.89 23.12
C GLU A 55 2.59 18.35 24.49
N GLU A 56 1.46 19.05 24.53
CA GLU A 56 0.78 19.52 25.74
C GLU A 56 -0.10 18.43 26.38
N ASN A 57 -0.11 17.21 25.82
CA ASN A 57 -0.85 16.06 26.33
C ASN A 57 0.11 15.03 26.95
N PRO A 58 0.36 15.08 28.28
CA PRO A 58 1.28 14.18 28.94
C PRO A 58 0.93 12.70 28.72
N GLY A 59 1.92 11.94 28.27
CA GLY A 59 1.79 10.49 28.05
C GLY A 59 1.00 10.09 26.80
N LEU A 60 0.61 11.03 25.93
CA LEU A 60 -0.09 10.72 24.67
C LEU A 60 0.66 9.68 23.84
N TYR A 61 1.95 9.92 23.58
CA TYR A 61 2.78 9.02 22.77
C TYR A 61 2.90 7.62 23.37
N ASP A 62 3.06 7.52 24.69
CA ASP A 62 3.18 6.23 25.38
C ASP A 62 1.87 5.45 25.36
N ARG A 63 0.73 6.12 25.57
CA ARG A 63 -0.61 5.49 25.47
C ARG A 63 -0.85 4.94 24.08
N VAL A 64 -0.65 5.75 23.04
CA VAL A 64 -0.83 5.33 21.65
C VAL A 64 0.08 4.16 21.29
N LYS A 65 1.34 4.21 21.73
CA LYS A 65 2.30 3.12 21.49
C LYS A 65 1.90 1.83 22.21
N ALA A 66 1.24 1.90 23.36
CA ALA A 66 0.75 0.73 24.10
C ALA A 66 -0.53 0.14 23.49
N GLU A 67 -1.40 0.97 22.91
CA GLU A 67 -2.66 0.54 22.29
C GLU A 67 -2.45 -0.10 20.90
N ILE A 68 -1.44 0.33 20.16
CA ILE A 68 -1.17 -0.17 18.82
C ILE A 68 -0.40 -1.49 18.88
N SER A 69 -1.05 -2.56 18.40
CA SER A 69 -0.41 -3.87 18.27
C SER A 69 0.82 -3.84 17.35
N GLN A 70 1.76 -4.76 17.59
CA GLN A 70 2.95 -4.90 16.74
C GLN A 70 2.59 -5.21 15.27
N GLN A 71 1.50 -5.95 15.04
CA GLN A 71 0.99 -6.26 13.71
C GLN A 71 0.49 -4.99 13.01
N SER A 72 -0.26 -4.14 13.71
CA SER A 72 -0.75 -2.87 13.15
C SER A 72 0.39 -1.91 12.87
N LYS A 73 1.37 -1.82 13.78
CA LYS A 73 2.58 -1.02 13.54
C LYS A 73 3.30 -1.46 12.26
N TYR A 74 3.48 -2.77 12.06
CA TYR A 74 4.05 -3.29 10.83
C TYR A 74 3.21 -2.89 9.59
N ALA A 75 1.89 -3.06 9.65
CA ALA A 75 1.00 -2.70 8.55
C ALA A 75 1.11 -1.20 8.21
N TYR A 76 1.10 -0.32 9.21
CA TYR A 76 1.20 1.14 9.03
C TYR A 76 2.52 1.56 8.38
N GLN A 77 3.62 0.90 8.72
CA GLN A 77 4.95 1.25 8.22
C GLN A 77 5.26 0.66 6.84
N HIS A 78 4.76 -0.55 6.55
CA HIS A 78 5.26 -1.35 5.42
C HIS A 78 4.25 -1.60 4.30
N TRP A 79 2.97 -1.22 4.45
CA TRP A 79 1.95 -1.50 3.43
C TRP A 79 2.38 -1.08 2.01
N ALA A 80 2.99 0.10 1.86
CA ALA A 80 3.35 0.63 0.55
C ALA A 80 4.55 -0.10 -0.09
N THR A 81 5.41 -0.71 0.73
CA THR A 81 6.54 -1.54 0.23
C THR A 81 6.06 -2.84 -0.41
N HIS A 82 4.83 -3.25 -0.11
CA HIS A 82 4.19 -4.41 -0.70
C HIS A 82 3.44 -4.11 -2.00
N LEU A 83 3.38 -2.84 -2.41
CA LEU A 83 2.93 -2.49 -3.75
C LEU A 83 3.99 -2.93 -4.78
N ALA A 84 3.53 -3.72 -5.75
CA ALA A 84 4.33 -4.23 -6.85
C ALA A 84 4.75 -3.14 -7.85
N ALA A 85 5.67 -2.26 -7.45
CA ALA A 85 6.25 -1.26 -8.34
C ALA A 85 7.47 -1.83 -9.09
N PRO A 86 7.80 -1.31 -10.29
CA PRO A 86 9.00 -1.66 -11.03
C PRO A 86 10.24 -1.39 -10.17
N GLY A 87 11.08 -2.42 -10.00
CA GLY A 87 12.22 -2.40 -9.08
C GLY A 87 12.05 -3.30 -7.85
N ASN A 88 10.81 -3.65 -7.47
CA ASN A 88 10.53 -4.56 -6.35
C ASN A 88 10.22 -5.99 -6.78
N ILE A 89 10.05 -6.24 -8.09
CA ILE A 89 9.64 -7.54 -8.64
C ILE A 89 10.40 -7.77 -9.94
N ALA A 90 10.82 -9.02 -10.17
CA ALA A 90 11.45 -9.43 -11.43
C ALA A 90 10.47 -9.29 -12.61
N LEU A 91 11.00 -9.08 -13.82
CA LEU A 91 10.21 -8.95 -15.05
C LEU A 91 9.31 -10.17 -15.30
N ASP A 92 9.78 -11.36 -14.98
CA ASP A 92 9.04 -12.61 -15.16
C ASP A 92 7.91 -12.80 -14.14
N ASP A 93 7.96 -12.05 -13.04
CA ASP A 93 6.98 -12.06 -11.94
C ASP A 93 6.00 -10.88 -12.03
N LEU A 94 5.94 -10.19 -13.18
CA LEU A 94 5.15 -8.98 -13.33
C LEU A 94 3.67 -9.24 -13.01
N PRO A 95 3.02 -8.37 -12.20
CA PRO A 95 1.66 -8.62 -11.77
C PRO A 95 0.66 -8.71 -12.93
N SER A 96 -0.37 -9.53 -12.78
CA SER A 96 -1.48 -9.57 -13.75
C SER A 96 -2.30 -8.27 -13.76
N ALA A 97 -3.05 -8.00 -14.82
CA ALA A 97 -3.98 -6.87 -14.87
C ALA A 97 -5.00 -6.89 -13.71
N ARG A 98 -5.42 -8.09 -13.29
CA ARG A 98 -6.31 -8.31 -12.14
C ARG A 98 -5.66 -7.85 -10.83
N TYR A 99 -4.38 -8.16 -10.61
CA TYR A 99 -3.63 -7.66 -9.45
C TYR A 99 -3.66 -6.13 -9.41
N GLY A 100 -3.36 -5.49 -10.55
CA GLY A 100 -3.33 -4.04 -10.66
C GLY A 100 -4.68 -3.42 -10.28
N GLN A 101 -5.77 -3.97 -10.82
CA GLN A 101 -7.13 -3.52 -10.50
C GLN A 101 -7.49 -3.70 -9.02
N THR A 102 -7.15 -4.85 -8.42
CA THR A 102 -7.37 -5.07 -6.98
C THR A 102 -6.62 -4.04 -6.15
N CYS A 103 -5.32 -3.88 -6.38
CA CYS A 103 -4.51 -2.93 -5.63
C CYS A 103 -4.98 -1.48 -5.82
N SER A 104 -5.38 -1.09 -7.04
CA SER A 104 -5.92 0.25 -7.34
C SER A 104 -7.18 0.52 -6.52
N SER A 105 -8.08 -0.47 -6.46
CA SER A 105 -9.33 -0.34 -5.72
C SER A 105 -9.09 -0.18 -4.22
N LEU A 106 -8.23 -1.02 -3.63
CA LEU A 106 -7.90 -0.96 -2.20
C LEU A 106 -7.15 0.33 -1.85
N LEU A 107 -6.20 0.74 -2.68
CA LEU A 107 -5.45 1.98 -2.47
C LEU A 107 -6.35 3.20 -2.54
N ARG A 108 -7.28 3.24 -3.50
CA ARG A 108 -8.28 4.32 -3.59
C ARG A 108 -9.18 4.39 -2.36
N ASP A 109 -9.68 3.24 -1.87
CA ASP A 109 -10.49 3.18 -0.65
C ASP A 109 -9.71 3.70 0.56
N PHE A 110 -8.43 3.31 0.68
CA PHE A 110 -7.56 3.79 1.73
C PHE A 110 -7.30 5.31 1.65
N LEU A 111 -6.95 5.81 0.46
CA LEU A 111 -6.61 7.22 0.23
C LEU A 111 -7.80 8.17 0.39
N TRP A 112 -9.03 7.67 0.26
CA TRP A 112 -10.23 8.51 0.38
C TRP A 112 -10.40 9.11 1.78
N LEU A 113 -10.16 8.33 2.84
CA LEU A 113 -10.39 8.79 4.22
C LEU A 113 -9.39 8.22 5.22
N LYS A 114 -9.03 6.94 5.07
CA LYS A 114 -8.16 6.25 6.04
C LYS A 114 -6.72 6.79 6.03
N VAL A 115 -6.29 7.44 4.95
CA VAL A 115 -4.96 8.06 4.88
C VAL A 115 -4.76 9.16 5.93
N LEU A 116 -5.82 9.91 6.29
CA LEU A 116 -5.72 10.96 7.30
C LEU A 116 -5.46 10.36 8.69
N PHE A 117 -6.23 9.32 9.06
CA PHE A 117 -6.06 8.60 10.32
C PHE A 117 -4.72 7.87 10.37
N TRP A 118 -4.26 7.35 9.23
CA TRP A 118 -2.94 6.76 9.11
C TRP A 118 -1.84 7.80 9.31
N MET A 119 -1.93 8.99 8.71
CA MET A 119 -0.94 10.06 8.89
C MET A 119 -0.89 10.54 10.35
N GLU A 120 -2.04 10.72 10.98
CA GLU A 120 -2.15 10.99 12.43
C GLU A 120 -1.44 9.91 13.24
N THR A 121 -1.73 8.64 12.95
CA THR A 121 -1.09 7.51 13.64
C THR A 121 0.42 7.50 13.44
N MET A 122 0.92 7.74 12.24
CA MET A 122 2.35 7.79 11.93
C MET A 122 3.03 8.93 12.69
N ASN A 123 2.38 10.11 12.77
CA ASN A 123 2.84 11.23 13.58
C ASN A 123 2.93 10.86 15.07
N LEU A 124 1.88 10.25 15.62
CA LEU A 124 1.84 9.81 17.03
C LEU A 124 2.86 8.69 17.31
N LEU A 125 3.18 7.85 16.33
CA LEU A 125 4.24 6.84 16.45
C LEU A 125 5.66 7.40 16.19
N ARG A 126 5.78 8.70 15.87
CA ARG A 126 7.03 9.36 15.45
C ARG A 126 7.71 8.62 14.29
N GLN A 127 6.92 8.23 13.29
CA GLN A 127 7.37 7.52 12.09
C GLN A 127 7.17 8.38 10.84
N ASP A 128 8.08 8.26 9.87
CA ASP A 128 7.96 8.99 8.60
C ASP A 128 6.94 8.31 7.67
N CYS A 129 5.99 9.09 7.16
CA CYS A 129 4.97 8.65 6.21
C CYS A 129 5.33 8.96 4.74
N ARG A 130 6.32 9.82 4.48
CA ARG A 130 6.63 10.35 3.13
C ARG A 130 7.04 9.24 2.16
N ASN A 131 7.84 8.29 2.61
CA ASN A 131 8.29 7.18 1.77
C ASN A 131 7.10 6.32 1.30
N ALA A 132 6.15 6.01 2.19
CA ALA A 132 4.98 5.21 1.84
C ALA A 132 4.07 5.92 0.82
N ILE A 133 3.86 7.23 0.99
CA ILE A 133 3.13 8.05 0.00
C ILE A 133 3.88 8.11 -1.35
N GLY A 134 5.20 8.26 -1.32
CA GLY A 134 6.04 8.24 -2.52
C GLY A 134 5.91 6.92 -3.28
N LEU A 135 6.00 5.78 -2.59
CA LEU A 135 5.82 4.45 -3.18
C LEU A 135 4.40 4.27 -3.76
N ALA A 136 3.37 4.73 -3.06
CA ALA A 136 2.00 4.68 -3.55
C ALA A 136 1.80 5.51 -4.83
N LYS A 137 2.44 6.69 -4.89
CA LYS A 137 2.45 7.54 -6.09
C LYS A 137 3.18 6.88 -7.26
N LEU A 138 4.40 6.37 -7.04
CA LEU A 138 5.17 5.66 -8.06
C LEU A 138 4.40 4.45 -8.61
N TRP A 139 3.74 3.71 -7.72
CA TRP A 139 2.91 2.59 -8.11
C TRP A 139 1.70 3.01 -8.96
N ALA A 140 1.03 4.12 -8.60
CA ALA A 140 -0.09 4.66 -9.37
C ALA A 140 0.35 5.18 -10.75
N GLU A 141 1.52 5.80 -10.85
CA GLU A 141 2.12 6.21 -12.13
C GLU A 141 2.43 4.99 -13.01
N TRP A 142 3.08 3.97 -12.43
CA TRP A 142 3.41 2.74 -13.15
C TRP A 142 2.18 2.02 -13.70
N ILE A 143 1.13 1.88 -12.88
CA ILE A 143 -0.07 1.18 -13.33
C ILE A 143 -0.79 1.96 -14.43
N ASN A 144 -0.77 3.30 -14.37
CA ASN A 144 -1.38 4.15 -15.40
C ASN A 144 -0.67 3.99 -16.76
N VAL A 145 0.67 4.00 -16.78
CA VAL A 145 1.45 3.77 -18.01
C VAL A 145 1.12 2.41 -18.61
N ARG A 146 1.05 1.35 -17.79
CA ARG A 146 0.76 -0.01 -18.28
C ARG A 146 -0.68 -0.17 -18.81
N PHE A 147 -1.65 0.55 -18.24
CA PHE A 147 -3.00 0.55 -18.77
C PHE A 147 -3.14 1.35 -20.08
N LEU A 148 -2.33 2.40 -20.29
CA LEU A 148 -2.28 3.13 -21.57
C LEU A 148 -1.62 2.30 -22.69
N GLU A 149 -0.63 1.47 -22.36
CA GLU A 149 -0.01 0.54 -23.33
C GLU A 149 -0.92 -0.66 -23.70
N HIS A 150 -2.00 -0.88 -22.96
CA HIS A 150 -2.94 -2.00 -23.17
C HIS A 150 -4.39 -1.56 -23.42
N THR A 151 -4.67 -0.27 -23.61
CA THR A 151 -5.94 0.13 -24.24
C THR A 151 -5.92 -0.30 -25.70
N PRO A 152 -6.77 -1.25 -26.14
CA PRO A 152 -6.94 -1.47 -27.55
C PRO A 152 -7.47 -0.18 -28.16
N SER A 153 -6.93 0.19 -29.32
CA SER A 153 -7.24 1.38 -30.11
C SER A 153 -8.67 1.40 -30.67
N CYS A 154 -9.62 0.72 -30.03
CA CYS A 154 -10.97 0.46 -30.52
C CYS A 154 -12.00 1.18 -29.65
N LEU A 155 -11.88 2.50 -29.51
CA LEU A 155 -12.98 3.38 -29.08
C LEU A 155 -13.09 4.66 -29.94
N PHE A 156 -12.39 4.73 -31.07
CA PHE A 156 -12.52 5.82 -32.04
C PHE A 156 -12.91 5.28 -33.42
N GLN A 157 -14.06 4.62 -33.52
CA GLN A 157 -14.74 4.47 -34.82
C GLN A 157 -16.19 4.03 -34.62
N SER A 158 -17.09 5.00 -34.42
CA SER A 158 -18.47 4.95 -34.93
C SER A 158 -19.21 6.22 -34.50
N ASP A 159 -18.93 7.33 -35.16
CA ASP A 159 -19.86 8.46 -35.27
C ASP A 159 -19.67 9.12 -36.63
N THR A 160 -20.02 8.38 -37.69
CA THR A 160 -20.15 8.95 -39.04
C THR A 160 -21.18 8.16 -39.84
N LEU A 161 -22.43 8.10 -39.38
CA LEU A 161 -23.57 7.71 -40.22
C LEU A 161 -24.83 8.46 -39.79
N LEU A 162 -24.86 9.77 -40.03
CA LEU A 162 -26.09 10.54 -40.26
C LEU A 162 -25.80 11.66 -41.26
N ARG A 163 -25.79 11.30 -42.55
CA ARG A 163 -26.12 12.16 -43.69
C ARG A 163 -26.35 11.25 -44.91
N GLY A 164 -27.61 11.12 -45.28
CA GLY A 164 -28.13 10.35 -46.39
C GLY A 164 -29.65 10.35 -46.29
#